data_AF-A0A2M6YY40-F1
#
_entry.id   AF-A0A2M6YY40-F1
#
_cell.length_a   1.000
_cell.length_b   1.000
_cell.length_c   1.000
_cell.angle_alpha   90.00
_cell.angle_beta   90.00
_cell.angle_gamma   90.00
#
_symmetry.space_group_name_H-M   'P 1'
#
loop_
_entity.id
_entity.type
_entity.pdbx_description
1 polymer ?
#
loop_
_entity_poly.entity_id
_entity_poly.type
_entity_poly.pdbx_seq_one_letter_code
_entity_poly.pdbx_strand_id
1 'polypeptide(L)'
;MAVRLRLRRIGQKKQPIYKIVAADSRSPRDGRFIEVIGTYNPMIDPALITVNEEKAMRWLTKGAEPTETVRSLLKRKGVWIKWDLMRRGKPAEFIASEMEKWNLQQAAKVEREAEKKARRAARKKEAAVEPAAPAAEAAAPQQ
;
A
#
# COMPACT_ATOMS: atom_id res chain seq x y z
N MET A 1 7.00 26.50 -12.57
CA MET A 1 7.82 25.71 -11.62
C MET A 1 6.84 24.94 -10.77
N ALA A 2 6.70 23.63 -10.98
CA ALA A 2 5.64 22.83 -10.37
C ALA A 2 6.27 21.63 -9.67
N VAL A 3 6.08 21.55 -8.35
CA VAL A 3 6.59 20.43 -7.55
C VAL A 3 5.58 19.29 -7.63
N ARG A 4 6.07 18.11 -8.01
CA ARG A 4 5.28 16.88 -8.06
C ARG A 4 5.74 15.89 -6.99
N LEU A 5 4.78 15.21 -6.38
CA LEU A 5 5.06 14.05 -5.55
C LEU A 5 5.05 12.79 -6.43
N ARG A 6 6.23 12.20 -6.58
CA ARG A 6 6.45 11.07 -7.50
C ARG A 6 7.21 9.94 -6.84
N LEU A 7 7.13 8.76 -7.45
CA LEU A 7 7.91 7.59 -7.04
C LEU A 7 9.26 7.61 -7.75
N ARG A 8 10.32 7.57 -6.97
CA ARG A 8 11.69 7.31 -7.45
C ARG A 8 11.99 5.85 -7.21
N ARG A 9 12.44 5.13 -8.24
CA ARG A 9 12.81 3.72 -8.10
C ARG A 9 14.19 3.63 -7.47
N ILE A 10 14.29 2.79 -6.46
CA ILE A 10 15.53 2.35 -5.84
C ILE A 10 15.51 0.82 -5.75
N GLY A 11 16.65 0.22 -5.39
CA GLY A 11 16.77 -1.23 -5.26
C GLY A 11 17.36 -1.91 -6.50
N GLN A 12 17.40 -3.23 -6.43
CA GLN A 12 18.15 -4.06 -7.38
C GLN A 12 17.27 -4.57 -8.53
N LYS A 13 17.90 -5.25 -9.49
CA LYS A 13 17.18 -5.98 -10.53
C LYS A 13 16.21 -6.97 -9.87
N LYS A 14 14.97 -7.03 -10.37
CA LYS A 14 13.88 -7.85 -9.81
C LYS A 14 13.48 -7.56 -8.34
N GLN A 15 13.99 -6.49 -7.73
CA GLN A 15 13.61 -6.05 -6.37
C GLN A 15 13.39 -4.53 -6.35
N PRO A 16 12.28 -4.03 -6.95
CA PRO A 16 11.97 -2.62 -6.99
C PRO A 16 11.45 -2.15 -5.62
N ILE A 17 12.11 -1.13 -5.08
CA ILE A 17 11.68 -0.37 -3.92
C ILE A 17 11.47 1.06 -4.39
N TYR A 18 10.52 1.78 -3.82
CA TYR A 18 10.23 3.15 -4.25
C TYR A 18 10.36 4.13 -3.09
N LYS A 19 10.94 5.30 -3.36
CA LYS A 19 10.90 6.45 -2.46
C LYS A 19 9.85 7.42 -2.98
N ILE A 20 8.98 7.89 -2.09
CA ILE A 20 8.06 8.99 -2.37
C ILE A 20 8.84 10.29 -2.18
N VAL A 21 9.05 11.03 -3.27
CA VAL A 21 9.89 12.23 -3.29
C VAL A 21 9.12 13.44 -3.79
N ALA A 22 9.39 14.60 -3.21
CA ALA A 22 9.04 15.89 -3.77
C ALA A 22 10.15 16.33 -4.73
N ALA A 23 9.81 16.54 -5.99
CA ALA A 23 10.76 16.99 -7.01
C ALA A 23 10.08 17.96 -7.99
N ASP A 24 10.87 18.80 -8.65
CA ASP A 24 10.35 19.60 -9.76
C ASP A 24 9.91 18.67 -10.91
N SER A 25 8.80 19.02 -11.55
CA SER A 25 8.19 18.25 -12.65
C SER A 25 9.14 18.05 -13.84
N ARG A 26 10.06 18.98 -14.11
CA ARG A 26 11.00 18.92 -15.23
C ARG A 26 12.22 18.04 -14.95
N SER A 27 12.51 17.73 -13.69
CA SER A 27 13.64 16.89 -13.32
C SER A 27 13.46 15.45 -13.82
N PRO A 28 14.52 14.74 -14.24
CA PRO A 28 14.41 13.33 -14.63
C PRO A 28 13.99 12.45 -13.44
N ARG A 29 13.37 11.29 -13.70
CA ARG A 29 12.76 10.41 -12.67
C ARG A 29 13.69 10.13 -11.49
N ASP A 30 14.92 9.74 -11.78
CA ASP A 30 15.90 9.31 -10.77
C ASP A 30 16.95 10.38 -10.41
N GLY A 31 16.76 11.62 -10.90
CA GLY A 31 17.68 12.74 -10.68
C GLY A 31 17.44 13.53 -9.39
N ARG A 32 17.79 14.82 -9.42
CA ARG A 32 17.71 15.73 -8.26
C ARG A 32 16.27 15.87 -7.77
N PHE A 33 16.10 15.67 -6.47
CA PHE A 33 14.85 15.87 -5.74
C PHE A 33 15.08 16.85 -4.58
N ILE A 34 13.99 17.38 -4.03
CA ILE A 34 14.02 18.37 -2.96
C ILE A 34 14.04 17.66 -1.61
N GLU A 35 13.07 16.78 -1.37
CA GLU A 35 12.90 16.09 -0.09
C GLU A 35 12.26 14.70 -0.27
N VAL A 36 12.62 13.77 0.63
CA VAL A 36 11.99 12.45 0.72
C VAL A 36 10.88 12.49 1.76
N ILE A 37 9.68 12.09 1.35
CA ILE A 37 8.46 12.08 2.19
C ILE A 37 8.21 10.69 2.77
N GLY A 38 8.57 9.63 2.03
CA GLY A 38 8.30 8.26 2.46
C GLY A 38 8.90 7.20 1.56
N THR A 39 8.55 5.96 1.86
CA THR A 39 8.99 4.74 1.15
C THR A 39 7.79 3.83 0.86
N TYR A 40 7.91 3.10 -0.23
CA TYR A 40 6.93 2.12 -0.68
C TYR A 40 7.67 0.87 -1.16
N ASN A 41 7.38 -0.26 -0.52
CA ASN A 41 7.89 -1.56 -0.92
C ASN A 41 6.73 -2.49 -1.33
N PRO A 42 6.53 -2.74 -2.64
CA PRO A 42 5.50 -3.64 -3.14
C PRO A 42 5.85 -5.13 -3.00
N MET A 43 7.09 -5.49 -2.67
CA MET A 43 7.54 -6.89 -2.64
C MET A 43 7.11 -7.66 -1.39
N ILE A 44 6.69 -6.94 -0.34
CA ILE A 44 6.21 -7.54 0.89
C ILE A 44 4.69 -7.67 0.79
N ASP A 45 4.12 -8.80 1.20
CA ASP A 45 2.67 -8.99 1.33
C ASP A 45 2.29 -9.06 2.82
N PRO A 46 1.68 -8.01 3.40
CA PRO A 46 1.13 -6.80 2.78
C PRO A 46 2.19 -5.73 2.43
N ALA A 47 1.92 -4.91 1.42
CA ALA A 47 2.87 -3.90 0.94
C ALA A 47 3.24 -2.89 2.03
N LEU A 48 4.55 -2.77 2.29
CA LEU A 48 5.06 -1.86 3.31
C LEU A 48 5.04 -0.42 2.78
N ILE A 49 4.26 0.43 3.43
CA ILE A 49 4.12 1.85 3.11
C ILE A 49 4.50 2.64 4.36
N THR A 50 5.51 3.50 4.25
CA THR A 50 5.92 4.42 5.32
C THR A 50 5.86 5.84 4.77
N VAL A 51 5.04 6.67 5.38
CA VAL A 51 4.86 8.08 4.97
C VAL A 51 5.02 8.94 6.21
N ASN A 52 5.87 9.97 6.13
CA ASN A 52 5.91 11.02 7.14
C ASN A 52 4.77 12.01 6.86
N GLU A 53 3.78 12.02 7.76
CA GLU A 53 2.55 12.81 7.59
C GLU A 53 2.80 14.31 7.60
N GLU A 54 3.72 14.79 8.45
CA GLU A 54 4.06 16.21 8.57
C GLU A 54 4.66 16.76 7.27
N LYS A 55 5.63 16.04 6.71
CA LYS A 55 6.26 16.39 5.43
C LYS A 55 5.24 16.33 4.29
N ALA A 56 4.42 15.29 4.26
CA ALA A 56 3.38 15.14 3.24
C ALA A 56 2.40 16.32 3.28
N MET A 57 1.88 16.67 4.46
CA MET A 57 0.98 17.82 4.63
C MET A 57 1.64 19.13 4.23
N ARG A 58 2.88 19.38 4.64
CA ARG A 58 3.62 20.60 4.27
C ARG A 58 3.71 20.76 2.76
N TRP A 59 4.00 19.70 2.01
CA TRP A 59 4.08 19.78 0.55
C TRP A 59 2.71 19.91 -0.12
N LEU A 60 1.71 19.20 0.38
CA LEU A 60 0.34 19.30 -0.14
C LEU A 60 -0.25 20.70 0.07
N THR A 61 -0.02 21.33 1.22
CA THR A 61 -0.45 22.72 1.50
C THR A 61 0.30 23.73 0.64
N LYS A 62 1.56 23.47 0.29
CA LYS A 62 2.34 24.28 -0.67
C LYS A 62 1.91 24.09 -2.14
N GLY A 63 0.91 23.26 -2.41
CA GLY A 63 0.41 23.03 -3.76
C GLY A 63 1.17 21.97 -4.56
N ALA A 64 1.91 21.06 -3.90
CA ALA A 64 2.54 19.96 -4.59
C ALA A 64 1.50 18.98 -5.15
N GLU A 65 1.62 18.62 -6.42
CA GLU A 65 0.68 17.72 -7.09
C GLU A 65 1.16 16.26 -7.02
N PRO A 66 0.43 15.33 -6.38
CA PRO A 66 0.81 13.93 -6.39
C PRO A 66 0.41 13.21 -7.68
N THR A 67 1.27 12.31 -8.13
CA THR A 67 0.95 11.31 -9.17
C THR A 67 -0.13 10.33 -8.68
N GLU A 68 -0.83 9.65 -9.62
CA GLU A 68 -1.98 8.79 -9.29
C GLU A 68 -1.64 7.67 -8.29
N THR A 69 -0.50 7.01 -8.46
CA THR A 69 -0.04 5.98 -7.52
C THR A 69 0.27 6.57 -6.15
N VAL A 70 0.97 7.71 -6.09
CA VAL A 70 1.29 8.38 -4.82
C VAL A 70 0.01 8.82 -4.11
N ARG A 71 -0.96 9.36 -4.85
CA ARG A 71 -2.29 9.70 -4.31
C ARG A 71 -2.99 8.48 -3.70
N SER A 72 -2.91 7.33 -4.38
CA SER A 72 -3.46 6.07 -3.87
C SER A 72 -2.77 5.60 -2.59
N LEU A 73 -1.44 5.74 -2.50
CA LEU A 73 -0.68 5.42 -1.30
C LEU A 73 -1.00 6.36 -0.13
N LEU A 74 -1.14 7.66 -0.39
CA LEU A 74 -1.53 8.66 0.61
C LEU A 74 -2.97 8.43 1.12
N LYS A 75 -3.89 7.97 0.25
CA LYS A 75 -5.24 7.56 0.64
C LYS A 75 -5.22 6.32 1.55
N ARG A 76 -4.40 5.31 1.23
CA ARG A 76 -4.23 4.11 2.07
C ARG A 76 -3.68 4.42 3.47
N LYS A 77 -3.02 5.56 3.64
CA LYS A 77 -2.51 6.03 4.93
C LYS A 77 -3.38 7.12 5.59
N GLY A 78 -4.53 7.46 5.02
CA GLY A 78 -5.44 8.49 5.58
C GLY A 78 -4.97 9.94 5.39
N VAL A 79 -3.69 10.18 5.09
CA VAL A 79 -3.10 11.53 4.89
C VAL A 79 -3.84 12.34 3.82
N TRP A 80 -4.21 11.70 2.70
CA TRP A 80 -4.94 12.38 1.64
C TRP A 80 -6.36 12.80 2.07
N ILE A 81 -7.03 11.96 2.87
CA ILE A 81 -8.39 12.22 3.36
C ILE A 81 -8.34 13.43 4.30
N LYS A 82 -7.38 13.44 5.24
CA LYS A 82 -7.11 14.59 6.13
C LYS A 82 -6.96 15.88 5.35
N TRP A 83 -6.09 15.88 4.33
CA TRP A 83 -5.79 17.07 3.55
C TRP A 83 -6.97 17.53 2.69
N ASP A 84 -7.73 16.62 2.06
CA ASP A 84 -8.89 16.97 1.26
C ASP A 84 -10.02 17.60 2.11
N LEU A 85 -10.25 17.06 3.32
CA LEU A 85 -11.23 17.63 4.26
C LEU A 85 -10.79 19.03 4.75
N MET A 86 -9.50 19.20 5.03
CA MET A 86 -8.91 20.49 5.41
C MET A 86 -9.03 21.53 4.29
N ARG A 87 -8.70 21.15 3.04
CA ARG A 87 -8.81 22.03 1.86
C ARG A 87 -10.25 22.47 1.59
N ARG A 88 -11.23 21.63 1.92
CA ARG A 88 -12.67 21.94 1.77
C ARG A 88 -13.23 22.78 2.92
N GLY A 89 -12.41 23.18 3.90
CA GLY A 89 -12.85 24.05 5.01
C GLY A 89 -13.79 23.39 6.00
N LYS A 90 -13.77 22.05 6.11
CA LYS A 90 -14.60 21.33 7.08
C LYS A 90 -14.07 21.51 8.52
N PRO A 91 -14.96 21.54 9.53
CA PRO A 91 -14.55 21.71 10.92
C PRO A 91 -13.65 20.56 11.40
N ALA A 92 -12.71 20.87 12.29
CA ALA A 92 -11.70 19.92 12.78
C ALA A 92 -12.31 18.66 13.44
N GLU A 93 -13.46 18.80 14.09
CA GLU A 93 -14.20 17.70 14.73
C GLU A 93 -14.70 16.68 13.71
N PHE A 94 -15.15 17.16 12.54
CA PHE A 94 -15.55 16.29 11.44
C PHE A 94 -14.35 15.52 10.89
N ILE A 95 -13.18 16.15 10.82
CA ILE A 95 -11.95 15.50 10.37
C ILE A 95 -11.54 14.38 11.34
N ALA A 96 -11.65 14.63 12.64
CA ALA A 96 -11.36 13.64 13.69
C ALA A 96 -12.33 12.45 13.64
N SER A 97 -13.64 12.71 13.54
CA SER A 97 -14.66 11.64 13.46
C SER A 97 -14.52 10.79 12.19
N GLU A 98 -14.26 11.41 11.04
CA GLU A 98 -14.04 10.68 9.79
C GLU A 98 -12.75 9.87 9.81
N MET A 99 -11.70 10.37 10.44
CA MET A 99 -10.47 9.61 10.70
C MET A 99 -10.73 8.41 11.60
N GLU A 100 -11.52 8.57 12.65
CA GLU A 100 -11.83 7.50 13.58
C GLU A 100 -12.64 6.40 12.89
N LYS A 101 -13.67 6.78 12.12
CA LYS A 101 -14.41 5.84 11.26
C LYS A 101 -13.50 5.15 10.25
N TRP A 102 -12.58 5.88 9.63
CA TRP A 102 -11.64 5.32 8.67
C TRP A 102 -10.68 4.33 9.34
N ASN A 103 -10.17 4.64 10.53
CA ASN A 103 -9.33 3.76 11.35
C ASN A 103 -10.08 2.50 11.76
N LEU A 104 -11.34 2.62 12.22
CA LEU A 104 -12.21 1.50 12.56
C LEU A 104 -12.49 0.60 11.34
N GLN A 105 -12.75 1.21 10.18
CA GLN A 105 -12.91 0.48 8.92
C GLN A 105 -11.61 -0.23 8.48
N GLN A 106 -10.45 0.40 8.66
CA GLN A 106 -9.17 -0.24 8.37
C GLN A 106 -8.91 -1.43 9.31
N ALA A 107 -9.17 -1.28 10.62
CA ALA A 107 -9.02 -2.37 11.58
C ALA A 107 -9.92 -3.56 11.23
N ALA A 108 -11.21 -3.33 10.97
CA ALA A 108 -12.15 -4.36 10.54
C ALA A 108 -11.74 -5.02 9.21
N LYS A 109 -11.15 -4.25 8.28
CA LYS A 109 -10.68 -4.78 7.00
C LYS A 109 -9.44 -5.67 7.17
N VAL A 110 -8.47 -5.25 7.99
CA VAL A 110 -7.27 -6.04 8.31
C VAL A 110 -7.68 -7.36 8.97
N GLU A 111 -8.63 -7.32 9.90
CA GLU A 111 -9.16 -8.51 10.58
C GLU A 111 -9.83 -9.48 9.59
N ARG A 112 -10.69 -8.96 8.70
CA ARG A 112 -11.32 -9.75 7.62
C ARG A 112 -10.33 -10.33 6.63
N GLU A 113 -9.28 -9.60 6.27
CA GLU A 113 -8.22 -10.10 5.39
C GLU A 113 -7.35 -11.15 6.10
N ALA A 114 -7.08 -10.99 7.39
CA ALA A 114 -6.40 -11.98 8.22
C ALA A 114 -7.21 -13.27 8.32
N GLU A 115 -8.52 -13.19 8.58
CA GLU A 115 -9.43 -14.34 8.62
C GLU A 115 -9.50 -15.05 7.26
N LYS A 116 -9.64 -14.30 6.16
CA LYS A 116 -9.63 -14.89 4.81
C LYS A 116 -8.30 -15.55 4.47
N LYS A 117 -7.17 -14.94 4.85
CA LYS A 117 -5.83 -15.51 4.64
C LYS A 117 -5.63 -16.77 5.49
N ALA A 118 -6.13 -16.79 6.73
CA ALA A 118 -6.14 -17.95 7.61
C ALA A 118 -7.00 -19.10 7.03
N ARG A 119 -8.23 -18.81 6.57
CA ARG A 119 -9.12 -19.79 5.93
C ARG A 119 -8.55 -20.34 4.62
N ARG A 120 -7.90 -19.50 3.81
CA ARG A 120 -7.20 -19.93 2.59
C ARG A 120 -5.96 -20.77 2.90
N ALA A 121 -5.22 -20.43 3.96
CA ALA A 121 -4.08 -21.22 4.40
C ALA A 121 -4.51 -22.59 4.95
N ALA A 122 -5.61 -22.66 5.70
CA ALA A 122 -6.20 -23.92 6.17
C ALA A 122 -6.65 -24.80 4.99
N ARG A 123 -7.45 -24.25 4.06
CA ARG A 123 -7.90 -24.96 2.85
C ARG A 123 -6.73 -25.42 1.96
N LYS A 124 -5.65 -24.64 1.88
CA LYS A 124 -4.44 -25.02 1.12
C LYS A 124 -3.62 -26.11 1.84
N LYS A 125 -3.66 -26.15 3.18
CA LYS A 125 -3.05 -27.24 3.96
C LYS A 125 -3.87 -28.53 3.85
N GLU A 126 -5.20 -28.48 3.98
CA GLU A 126 -6.08 -29.64 3.76
C GLU A 126 -5.93 -30.21 2.34
N ALA A 127 -5.99 -29.36 1.30
CA ALA A 127 -5.82 -29.80 -0.09
C ALA A 127 -4.39 -30.33 -0.42
N ALA A 128 -3.38 -30.02 0.40
CA ALA A 128 -2.02 -30.56 0.24
C ALA A 128 -1.81 -31.89 0.97
N VAL A 129 -2.70 -32.24 1.92
CA VAL A 129 -2.69 -33.53 2.64
C VAL A 129 -3.48 -34.61 1.86
N GLU A 130 -4.38 -34.21 0.96
CA GLU A 130 -5.28 -35.11 0.20
C GLU A 130 -4.86 -35.59 -1.21
N PRO A 131 -3.65 -35.39 -1.79
CA PRO A 131 -3.32 -35.99 -3.10
C PRO A 131 -2.58 -37.35 -3.03
N ALA A 132 -2.52 -38.04 -1.88
CA ALA A 132 -1.69 -39.25 -1.72
C ALA A 132 -2.43 -40.62 -1.72
N ALA A 133 -3.76 -40.68 -1.88
CA ALA A 133 -4.48 -41.95 -2.09
C ALA A 133 -5.74 -41.64 -2.91
N PRO A 134 -5.93 -42.18 -4.15
CA PRO A 134 -5.68 -43.57 -4.55
C PRO A 134 -5.11 -43.74 -5.99
N ALA A 135 -3.99 -44.45 -6.16
CA ALA A 135 -3.54 -44.91 -7.49
C ALA A 135 -2.85 -46.30 -7.47
N ALA A 136 -3.02 -47.07 -6.40
CA ALA A 136 -2.30 -48.35 -6.20
C ALA A 136 -3.17 -49.62 -6.35
N GLU A 137 -4.36 -49.57 -6.95
CA GLU A 137 -5.21 -50.76 -7.12
C GLU A 137 -5.78 -50.88 -8.55
N ALA A 138 -4.89 -50.96 -9.55
CA ALA A 138 -5.24 -51.40 -10.91
C ALA A 138 -3.98 -51.85 -11.70
N ALA A 139 -3.27 -52.86 -11.23
CA ALA A 139 -2.36 -53.65 -12.07
C ALA A 139 -2.21 -55.07 -11.48
N ALA A 140 -2.66 -56.05 -12.25
CA ALA A 140 -2.83 -57.48 -11.93
C ALA A 140 -1.49 -58.25 -11.67
N PRO A 141 -1.48 -59.54 -11.27
CA PRO A 141 -1.87 -60.62 -12.20
C PRO A 141 -2.67 -61.79 -11.59
N GLN A 142 -3.51 -62.38 -12.45
CA GLN A 142 -3.98 -63.76 -12.33
C GLN A 142 -2.82 -64.71 -12.65
N GLN A 143 -2.61 -65.72 -11.81
CA GLN A 143 -2.23 -67.08 -12.20
C GLN A 143 -2.96 -68.05 -11.29
#